data_AF-A0A258HW51-F1
#
_entry.id   AF-A0A258HW51-F1
#
_cell.length_a   1.000
_cell.length_b   1.000
_cell.length_c   1.000
_cell.angle_alpha   90.00
_cell.angle_beta   90.00
_cell.angle_gamma   90.00
#
_symmetry.space_group_name_H-M   'P 1'
#
loop_
_entity.id
_entity.type
_entity.pdbx_description
1 polymer ?
#
loop_
_entity_poly.entity_id
_entity_poly.type
_entity_poly.pdbx_seq_one_letter_code
_entity_poly.pdbx_strand_id
1 'polypeptide(L)'
;MASANLANWLELVSTGEYVWYVKRLSGNDTLANKSHQAGPYIPRQFIFRVFPSINDKGIKNPDVFFDLRVDSHDEQSRVRAIWYNNRLHDNPVGGRNETRVTGFGCQSASKRDPLSACKREPPGGVALG
;
A
#
# COMPACT_ATOMS: atom_id res chain seq x y z
N MET A 1 -10.01 0.86 25.14
CA MET A 1 -8.59 1.22 25.34
C MET A 1 -8.43 2.70 25.03
N ALA A 2 -7.68 3.44 25.84
CA ALA A 2 -7.53 4.88 25.66
C ALA A 2 -6.96 5.16 24.26
N SER A 3 -7.57 6.10 23.54
CA SER A 3 -6.94 6.77 22.40
C SER A 3 -5.55 7.20 22.88
N ALA A 4 -4.50 6.54 22.38
CA ALA A 4 -3.16 6.97 22.69
C ALA A 4 -3.04 8.40 22.15
N ASN A 5 -2.79 9.37 23.04
CA ASN A 5 -2.48 10.72 22.62
C ASN A 5 -1.33 10.62 21.60
N LEU A 6 -1.45 11.33 20.47
CA LEU A 6 -0.48 11.32 19.39
C LEU A 6 0.96 11.48 19.90
N ALA A 7 1.18 12.32 20.92
CA ALA A 7 2.48 12.49 21.56
C ALA A 7 3.06 11.19 22.12
N ASN A 8 2.25 10.40 22.86
CA ASN A 8 2.68 9.13 23.44
C ASN A 8 2.92 8.07 22.35
N TRP A 9 2.10 8.07 21.29
CA TRP A 9 2.31 7.19 20.14
C TRP A 9 3.62 7.53 19.42
N LEU A 10 3.91 8.81 19.20
CA LEU A 10 5.15 9.27 18.59
C LEU A 10 6.38 8.85 19.42
N GLU A 11 6.31 8.97 20.74
CA GLU A 11 7.39 8.52 21.64
C GLU A 11 7.64 7.00 21.51
N LEU A 12 6.57 6.20 21.49
CA LEU A 12 6.64 4.75 21.29
C LEU A 12 7.31 4.39 19.95
N VAL A 13 6.89 5.01 18.85
CA VAL A 13 7.44 4.69 17.52
C VAL A 13 8.78 5.38 17.21
N SER A 14 9.25 6.29 18.07
CA SER A 14 10.56 6.95 17.92
C SER A 14 11.72 6.14 18.51
N THR A 15 11.44 5.14 19.34
CA THR A 15 12.47 4.34 20.04
C THR A 15 12.73 2.97 19.41
N GLY A 16 11.90 2.53 18.46
CA GLY A 16 12.06 1.27 17.74
C GLY A 16 12.77 1.39 16.39
N GLU A 17 13.03 0.24 15.75
CA GLU A 17 13.60 0.14 14.40
C GLU A 17 12.55 0.46 13.32
N TYR A 18 11.96 1.66 13.37
CA TYR A 18 10.96 2.12 12.42
C TYR A 18 11.58 2.99 11.33
N VAL A 19 11.11 2.79 10.10
CA VAL A 19 11.38 3.72 8.99
C VAL A 19 10.14 4.57 8.77
N TRP A 20 10.30 5.89 8.83
CA TRP A 20 9.19 6.83 8.77
C TRP A 20 8.90 7.28 7.34
N TYR A 21 7.62 7.26 6.97
CA TYR A 21 7.12 7.87 5.75
C TYR A 21 5.89 8.71 6.07
N VAL A 22 6.00 10.01 5.83
CA VAL A 22 4.92 10.97 6.10
C VAL A 22 4.45 11.55 4.78
N LYS A 23 3.15 11.44 4.51
CA LYS A 23 2.51 12.07 3.35
C LYS A 23 1.17 12.67 3.75
N ARG A 24 0.76 13.71 3.02
CA ARG A 24 -0.67 14.07 2.94
C ARG A 24 -1.33 13.12 1.95
N LEU A 25 -2.47 12.55 2.32
CA LEU A 25 -3.24 11.67 1.43
C LEU A 25 -3.89 12.50 0.32
N SER A 26 -3.71 12.08 -0.92
CA SER A 26 -4.37 12.65 -2.10
C SER A 26 -5.73 11.98 -2.35
N GLY A 27 -6.61 12.60 -3.15
CA GLY A 27 -7.90 12.01 -3.50
C GLY A 27 -7.82 10.67 -4.25
N ASN A 28 -6.65 10.33 -4.83
CA ASN A 28 -6.40 9.01 -5.41
C ASN A 28 -6.05 7.98 -4.34
N ASP A 29 -5.28 8.38 -3.32
CA ASP A 29 -4.90 7.50 -2.21
C ASP A 29 -6.12 7.07 -1.37
N THR A 30 -7.11 7.97 -1.26
CA THR A 30 -8.32 7.79 -0.45
C THR A 30 -9.51 7.25 -1.23
N LEU A 31 -9.33 6.96 -2.52
CA LEU A 31 -10.40 6.63 -3.46
C LEU A 31 -11.53 7.68 -3.59
N ALA A 32 -11.36 8.90 -3.05
CA ALA A 32 -12.33 10.00 -3.17
C ALA A 32 -12.62 10.35 -4.63
N ASN A 33 -11.62 10.20 -5.51
CA ASN A 33 -11.76 10.48 -6.94
C ASN A 33 -12.41 9.33 -7.74
N LYS A 34 -12.89 8.26 -7.09
CA LYS A 34 -13.41 7.02 -7.71
C LYS A 34 -12.43 6.35 -8.70
N SER A 35 -11.16 6.75 -8.66
CA SER A 35 -10.13 6.25 -9.58
C SER A 35 -9.92 4.74 -9.42
N HIS A 36 -9.44 4.08 -10.47
CA HIS A 36 -9.13 2.64 -10.43
C HIS A 36 -7.99 2.27 -9.48
N GLN A 37 -7.25 3.25 -8.97
CA GLN A 37 -6.07 3.06 -8.14
C GLN A 37 -6.45 2.84 -6.68
N ALA A 38 -6.22 1.62 -6.16
CA ALA A 38 -6.44 1.30 -4.76
C ALA A 38 -5.17 1.56 -3.94
N GLY A 39 -5.25 2.45 -2.96
CA GLY A 39 -4.25 2.65 -1.92
C GLY A 39 -3.18 3.71 -2.20
N PRO A 40 -2.39 4.06 -1.17
CA PRO A 40 -1.45 5.17 -1.24
C PRO A 40 -0.30 4.95 -2.22
N TYR A 41 0.03 5.98 -3.00
CA TYR A 41 1.33 6.03 -3.68
C TYR A 41 2.46 6.15 -2.65
N ILE A 42 3.46 5.28 -2.78
CA ILE A 42 4.69 5.31 -2.00
C ILE A 42 5.87 5.29 -2.98
N PRO A 43 6.87 6.17 -2.81
CA PRO A 43 8.05 6.21 -3.68
C PRO A 43 8.74 4.85 -3.77
N ARG A 44 9.10 4.46 -4.99
CA ARG A 44 9.75 3.17 -5.27
C ARG A 44 11.02 2.92 -4.44
N GLN A 45 11.86 3.95 -4.30
CA GLN A 45 13.09 3.84 -3.50
C GLN A 45 12.80 3.51 -2.03
N PHE A 46 11.71 4.03 -1.47
CA PHE A 46 11.29 3.73 -0.10
C PHE A 46 10.81 2.28 0.01
N ILE A 47 9.91 1.87 -0.88
CA ILE A 47 9.38 0.50 -0.89
C ILE A 47 10.49 -0.54 -1.07
N PHE A 48 11.48 -0.30 -1.93
CA PHE A 48 12.61 -1.21 -2.11
C PHE A 48 13.52 -1.31 -0.89
N ARG A 49 13.58 -0.26 -0.07
CA ARG A 49 14.33 -0.29 1.18
C ARG A 49 13.61 -1.12 2.25
N VAL A 50 12.27 -1.01 2.32
CA VAL A 50 11.44 -1.75 3.29
C VAL A 50 11.24 -3.20 2.86
N PHE A 51 11.06 -3.44 1.56
CA PHE A 51 10.79 -4.75 0.96
C PHE A 51 11.81 -5.03 -0.17
N PRO A 52 13.06 -5.38 0.16
CA PRO A 52 14.10 -5.59 -0.85
C PRO A 52 13.79 -6.75 -1.80
N SER A 53 12.97 -7.73 -1.38
CA SER A 53 12.56 -8.87 -2.20
C SER A 53 11.78 -8.48 -3.46
N ILE A 54 11.13 -7.32 -3.47
CA ILE A 54 10.37 -6.87 -4.65
C ILE A 54 11.19 -5.97 -5.59
N ASN A 55 12.47 -5.74 -5.31
CA ASN A 55 13.38 -5.03 -6.20
C ASN A 55 14.08 -6.00 -7.17
N ASP A 56 13.31 -6.86 -7.83
CA ASP A 56 13.80 -7.81 -8.82
C ASP A 56 13.28 -7.45 -10.21
N LYS A 57 14.19 -7.01 -11.09
CA LYS A 57 13.85 -6.62 -12.46
C LYS A 57 13.61 -7.81 -13.39
N GLY A 58 14.01 -9.01 -12.99
CA GLY A 58 13.81 -10.25 -13.75
C GLY A 58 12.40 -10.81 -13.58
N ILE A 59 11.73 -10.45 -12.49
CA ILE A 59 10.36 -10.90 -12.18
C ILE A 59 9.38 -9.82 -12.63
N LYS A 60 8.34 -10.22 -13.36
CA LYS A 60 7.25 -9.32 -13.73
C LYS A 60 6.33 -9.10 -12.54
N ASN A 61 6.10 -7.83 -12.19
CA ASN A 61 5.24 -7.37 -11.11
C ASN A 61 5.49 -8.03 -9.74
N PRO A 62 6.73 -8.04 -9.23
CA PRO A 62 7.06 -8.71 -7.97
C PRO A 62 6.33 -8.04 -6.79
N ASP A 63 5.91 -8.86 -5.84
CA ASP A 63 5.08 -8.43 -4.73
C ASP A 63 5.37 -9.19 -3.43
N VAL A 64 4.86 -8.64 -2.32
CA VAL A 64 4.91 -9.25 -1.00
C VAL A 64 3.69 -8.85 -0.19
N PHE A 65 3.15 -9.79 0.58
CA PHE A 65 2.09 -9.51 1.55
C PHE A 65 2.69 -9.21 2.92
N PHE A 66 2.10 -8.24 3.63
CA PHE A 66 2.49 -7.88 4.99
C PHE A 66 1.28 -7.43 5.81
N ASP A 67 1.42 -7.49 7.13
CA ASP A 67 0.38 -7.04 8.04
C ASP A 67 0.49 -5.53 8.26
N LEU A 68 -0.60 -4.82 8.03
CA LEU A 68 -0.75 -3.39 8.27
C LEU A 68 -1.65 -3.18 9.48
N ARG A 69 -1.14 -2.41 10.45
CA ARG A 69 -1.90 -1.92 11.60
C ARG A 69 -2.13 -0.41 11.48
N VAL A 70 -3.35 0.02 11.73
CA VAL A 70 -3.74 1.43 11.83
C VAL A 70 -4.00 1.75 13.31
N ASP A 71 -2.97 2.24 13.99
CA ASP A 71 -3.03 2.47 15.44
C ASP A 71 -4.07 3.53 15.85
N SER A 72 -4.44 4.44 14.94
CA SER A 72 -5.46 5.47 15.20
C SER A 72 -6.90 4.92 15.27
N HIS A 73 -7.17 3.75 14.68
CA HIS A 73 -8.50 3.16 14.59
C HIS A 73 -8.56 1.69 14.99
N ASP A 74 -7.46 1.14 15.55
CA ASP A 74 -7.29 -0.27 15.93
C ASP A 74 -7.69 -1.26 14.81
N GLU A 75 -7.45 -0.86 13.55
CA GLU A 75 -7.71 -1.68 12.38
C GLU A 75 -6.45 -2.47 11.99
N GLN A 76 -6.64 -3.73 11.60
CA GLN A 76 -5.59 -4.57 11.07
C GLN A 76 -6.03 -5.16 9.73
N SER A 77 -5.12 -5.20 8.76
CA SER A 77 -5.38 -5.79 7.46
C SER A 77 -4.12 -6.40 6.88
N ARG A 78 -4.27 -7.49 6.14
CA ARG A 78 -3.18 -8.04 5.33
C ARG A 78 -3.19 -7.36 3.98
N VAL A 79 -2.15 -6.58 3.71
CA VAL A 79 -2.01 -5.75 2.51
C VAL A 79 -0.87 -6.25 1.63
N ARG A 80 -0.76 -5.72 0.42
CA ARG A 80 0.19 -6.14 -0.61
C ARG A 80 1.04 -4.96 -1.05
N ALA A 81 2.37 -5.08 -0.94
CA ALA A 81 3.29 -4.21 -1.66
C ALA A 81 3.61 -4.83 -3.03
N ILE A 82 3.50 -4.06 -4.10
CA ILE A 82 3.74 -4.51 -5.48
C ILE A 82 4.53 -3.46 -6.26
N TRP A 83 5.49 -3.90 -7.08
CA TRP A 83 6.14 -3.07 -8.08
C TRP A 83 5.55 -3.37 -9.47
N TYR A 84 4.69 -2.49 -9.98
CA TYR A 84 4.24 -2.58 -11.37
C TYR A 84 5.37 -2.18 -12.31
N ASN A 85 6.01 -3.16 -12.94
CA ASN A 85 7.19 -3.00 -13.78
C ASN A 85 6.94 -3.38 -15.24
N ASN A 86 5.69 -3.27 -15.71
CA ASN A 86 5.29 -3.55 -17.09
C ASN A 86 6.17 -2.85 -18.13
N ARG A 87 6.78 -1.71 -17.78
CA ARG A 87 7.74 -1.02 -18.67
C ARG A 87 8.97 -1.88 -19.01
N LEU A 88 9.35 -2.81 -18.15
CA LEU A 88 10.51 -3.68 -18.33
C LEU A 88 10.19 -4.97 -19.09
N HIS A 89 8.92 -5.38 -19.11
CA HIS A 89 8.51 -6.70 -19.62
C HIS A 89 7.51 -6.65 -20.79
N ASP A 90 6.54 -5.74 -20.76
CA ASP A 90 5.41 -5.75 -21.70
C ASP A 90 5.33 -4.53 -22.60
N ASN A 91 5.55 -3.32 -22.06
CA ASN A 91 5.29 -2.06 -22.76
C ASN A 91 6.36 -1.01 -22.42
N PRO A 92 7.50 -0.98 -23.13
CA PRO A 92 8.61 -0.06 -22.84
C PRO A 92 8.29 1.43 -22.93
N VAL A 93 7.28 1.80 -23.74
CA VAL A 93 6.95 3.21 -24.02
C VAL A 93 5.90 3.75 -23.04
N GLY A 94 4.85 2.98 -22.76
CA GLY A 94 3.71 3.40 -21.93
C GLY A 94 3.43 2.53 -20.69
N GLY A 95 4.26 1.53 -20.43
CA GLY A 95 4.09 0.61 -19.30
C GLY A 95 4.35 1.27 -17.96
N ARG A 96 3.70 0.75 -16.91
CA ARG A 96 3.88 1.20 -15.53
C ARG A 96 5.31 0.91 -15.04
N ASN A 97 5.80 1.83 -14.21
CA ASN A 97 7.04 1.68 -13.47
C ASN A 97 6.91 2.35 -12.09
N GLU A 98 6.02 1.83 -11.26
CA GLU A 98 5.63 2.43 -9.97
C GLU A 98 5.35 1.36 -8.92
N THR A 99 5.54 1.71 -7.64
CA THR A 99 5.19 0.85 -6.50
C THR A 99 3.89 1.28 -5.86
N ARG A 100 3.14 0.31 -5.34
CA ARG A 100 1.91 0.55 -4.59
C ARG A 100 1.82 -0.36 -3.39
N VAL A 101 1.10 0.12 -2.38
CA VAL A 101 0.48 -0.75 -1.38
C VAL A 101 -1.00 -0.85 -1.73
N THR A 102 -1.53 -2.06 -1.84
CA THR A 102 -2.94 -2.35 -2.18
C THR A 102 -3.55 -3.30 -1.15
N GLY A 103 -4.87 -3.52 -1.21
CA GLY A 103 -5.56 -4.43 -0.30
C GLY A 103 -6.03 -3.81 1.03
N PHE A 104 -6.09 -2.48 1.12
CA PHE A 104 -6.63 -1.79 2.30
C PHE A 104 -8.13 -2.09 2.51
N GLY A 105 -8.53 -2.26 3.78
CA GLY A 105 -9.88 -1.93 4.24
C GLY A 105 -11.04 -2.89 3.92
N CYS A 106 -10.84 -4.19 3.71
CA CYS A 106 -11.96 -5.10 3.40
C CYS A 106 -12.59 -5.86 4.60
N GLN A 107 -12.24 -5.57 5.87
CA GLN A 107 -12.81 -6.30 7.02
C GLN A 107 -13.61 -5.46 8.03
N SER A 108 -13.50 -4.12 8.03
CA SER A 108 -14.33 -3.26 8.89
C SER A 108 -14.32 -1.82 8.38
N ALA A 109 -15.18 -1.50 7.42
CA ALA A 109 -15.24 -0.15 6.86
C ALA A 109 -15.87 0.83 7.87
N SER A 110 -15.03 1.43 8.72
CA SER A 110 -15.32 2.74 9.31
C SER A 110 -15.52 3.73 8.16
N LYS A 111 -16.77 4.16 7.93
CA LYS A 111 -17.17 5.11 6.85
C LYS A 111 -16.47 6.48 6.93
N ARG A 112 -15.61 6.71 7.93
CA ARG A 112 -14.94 7.98 8.25
C ARG A 112 -13.42 7.95 8.04
N ASP A 113 -12.82 6.81 7.69
CA ASP A 113 -11.37 6.73 7.45
C ASP A 113 -11.06 6.71 5.94
N PRO A 114 -10.23 7.67 5.44
CA PRO A 114 -9.81 7.72 4.04
C PRO A 114 -9.07 6.47 3.53
N LEU A 115 -8.49 5.63 4.41
CA LEU A 115 -7.80 4.39 4.03
C LEU A 115 -8.68 3.14 4.09
N SER A 116 -9.90 3.21 4.64
CA SER A 116 -10.82 2.07 4.70
C SER A 116 -11.56 1.79 3.38
N ALA A 117 -11.17 2.45 2.29
CA ALA A 117 -11.80 2.29 1.00
C ALA A 117 -11.38 0.96 0.33
N CYS A 118 -12.29 -0.03 0.32
CA CYS A 118 -12.07 -1.36 -0.25
C CYS A 118 -12.22 -1.35 -1.77
N LYS A 119 -11.23 -1.93 -2.48
CA LYS A 119 -11.41 -2.52 -3.81
C LYS A 119 -11.02 -3.98 -3.75
N ARG A 120 -11.95 -4.88 -4.06
CA ARG A 120 -11.62 -6.27 -4.34
C ARG A 120 -10.81 -6.30 -5.63
N GLU A 121 -9.54 -6.70 -5.55
CA GLU A 121 -8.82 -7.12 -6.76
C GLU A 121 -9.56 -8.35 -7.32
N PRO A 122 -9.84 -8.43 -8.63
CA PRO A 122 -10.31 -9.69 -9.20
C PRO A 122 -9.24 -10.76 -8.91
N PRO A 123 -9.62 -11.99 -8.53
CA PRO A 123 -8.65 -13.07 -8.39
C PRO A 123 -7.87 -13.17 -9.69
N GLY A 124 -6.56 -13.29 -9.60
CA GLY A 124 -5.66 -13.43 -10.74
C GLY A 124 -6.05 -14.64 -11.58
N GLY A 125 -6.96 -14.43 -12.52
CA GLY A 125 -7.43 -15.40 -13.48
C GLY A 125 -6.55 -15.36 -14.70
N VAL A 126 -5.93 -16.49 -14.98
CA VAL A 126 -5.30 -16.82 -16.26
C VAL A 126 -6.20 -16.34 -17.39
N ALA A 127 -5.66 -15.50 -18.28
CA ALA A 127 -6.31 -15.24 -19.56
C ALA A 127 -6.31 -16.57 -20.35
N LEU A 128 -7.47 -17.23 -20.38
CA LEU A 128 -7.74 -18.32 -21.29
C LEU A 128 -8.54 -17.74 -22.46
N GLY A 129 -8.02 -17.92 -23.67
CA GLY A 129 -8.76 -17.88 -24.94
C GLY A 129 -9.11 -16.51 -25.47
#